data_AF-A0A7Y2BG65-F1
#
_entry.id   AF-A0A7Y2BG65-F1
#
_cell.length_a   1.000
_cell.length_b   1.000
_cell.length_c   1.000
_cell.angle_alpha   90.00
_cell.angle_beta   90.00
_cell.angle_gamma   90.00
#
_symmetry.space_group_name_H-M   'P 1'
#
loop_
_entity.id
_entity.type
_entity.pdbx_description
1 polymer ?
#
loop_
_entity_poly.entity_id
_entity_poly.type
_entity_poly.pdbx_seq_one_letter_code
_entity_poly.pdbx_strand_id
1 'polypeptide(L)'
;TAEAELARWTQEHKSRLPIVAFVAGRFMDEMPGMSFGHAGTVVNKKVDSPADKMRRMREAGISVAEEIGDIPSLVRERIGN
;
A
#
# COMPACT_ATOMS: atom_id res chain seq x y z
N THR A 1 7.29 -9.98 0.90
CA THR A 1 7.53 -8.53 1.05
C THR A 1 6.84 -8.06 2.32
N ALA A 2 7.36 -7.03 2.98
CA ALA A 2 6.85 -6.57 4.29
C ALA A 2 5.35 -6.22 4.26
N GLU A 3 4.87 -5.74 3.11
CA GLU A 3 3.47 -5.42 2.83
C GLU A 3 2.56 -6.65 2.86
N ALA A 4 3.03 -7.77 2.32
CA ALA A 4 2.29 -9.02 2.31
C ALA A 4 2.22 -9.65 3.72
N GLU A 5 3.29 -9.50 4.50
CA GLU A 5 3.32 -9.94 5.91
C GLU A 5 2.35 -9.12 6.76
N LEU A 6 2.31 -7.80 6.58
CA LEU A 6 1.34 -6.92 7.26
C LEU A 6 -0.11 -7.30 6.91
N ALA A 7 -0.40 -7.54 5.64
CA ALA A 7 -1.72 -7.96 5.18
C ALA A 7 -2.16 -9.27 5.86
N ARG A 8 -1.27 -10.27 5.90
CA ARG A 8 -1.53 -11.54 6.59
C ARG A 8 -1.72 -11.35 8.08
N TRP A 9 -0.83 -10.61 8.74
CA TRP A 9 -0.90 -10.35 10.18
C TRP A 9 -2.21 -9.68 10.57
N THR A 10 -2.67 -8.70 9.77
CA THR A 10 -3.91 -7.95 10.02
C THR A 10 -5.15 -8.86 10.00
N GLN A 11 -5.20 -9.81 9.07
CA GLN A 11 -6.28 -10.79 8.98
C GLN A 11 -6.28 -11.76 10.17
N GLU A 12 -5.09 -12.21 10.61
CA GLU A 12 -4.93 -13.17 11.70
C GLU A 12 -5.18 -12.55 13.09
N HIS A 13 -4.78 -11.28 13.31
CA HIS A 13 -4.72 -10.68 14.65
C HIS A 13 -5.81 -9.64 14.95
N LYS A 14 -6.62 -9.26 13.95
CA LYS A 14 -7.69 -8.24 14.07
C LYS A 14 -7.21 -7.01 14.84
N SER A 15 -6.34 -6.22 14.22
CA SER A 15 -5.76 -5.01 14.82
C SER A 15 -6.82 -4.12 15.48
N ARG A 16 -6.58 -3.72 16.74
CA ARG A 16 -7.40 -2.73 17.46
C ARG A 16 -7.22 -1.32 16.91
N LEU A 17 -6.03 -1.02 16.35
CA LEU A 17 -5.71 0.27 15.78
C LEU A 17 -6.01 0.27 14.27
N PRO A 18 -6.59 1.34 13.74
CA PRO A 18 -6.79 1.45 12.30
C PRO A 18 -5.45 1.54 11.58
N ILE A 19 -5.34 0.82 10.47
CA ILE A 19 -4.14 0.80 9.64
C ILE A 19 -4.47 1.53 8.33
N VAL A 20 -3.70 2.59 8.06
CA VAL A 20 -3.73 3.33 6.79
C VAL A 20 -2.35 3.19 6.15
N ALA A 21 -2.30 2.82 4.88
CA ALA A 21 -1.08 2.62 4.11
C ALA A 21 -1.06 3.52 2.87
N PHE A 22 0.14 3.92 2.45
CA PHE A 22 0.39 4.60 1.18
C PHE A 22 1.54 3.88 0.49
N VAL A 23 1.33 3.47 -0.76
CA VAL A 23 2.35 2.77 -1.56
C VAL A 23 2.89 3.74 -2.60
N ALA A 24 4.11 4.23 -2.36
CA ALA A 24 4.81 5.10 -3.30
C ALA A 24 5.18 4.34 -4.59
N GLY A 25 5.33 5.09 -5.69
CA GLY A 25 5.81 4.52 -6.96
C GLY A 25 4.71 3.99 -7.89
N ARG A 26 3.42 4.21 -7.59
CA ARG A 26 2.32 3.90 -8.54
C ARG A 26 2.52 4.56 -9.90
N PHE A 27 2.99 5.81 -9.93
CA PHE A 27 3.31 6.53 -11.17
C PHE A 27 4.42 5.85 -11.99
N MET A 28 5.22 4.95 -11.40
CA MET A 28 6.24 4.20 -12.14
C MET A 28 5.61 3.18 -13.09
N ASP A 29 4.41 2.66 -12.78
CA ASP A 29 3.66 1.77 -13.69
C ASP A 29 3.27 2.52 -14.99
N GLU A 30 3.14 3.85 -14.93
CA GLU A 30 2.79 4.74 -16.04
C GLU A 30 4.03 5.39 -16.71
N MET A 31 5.22 5.17 -16.15
CA MET A 31 6.48 5.77 -16.59
C MET A 31 7.56 4.69 -16.88
N PRO A 32 7.34 3.85 -17.90
CA PRO A 32 8.29 2.79 -18.24
C PRO A 32 9.64 3.38 -18.68
N GLY A 33 10.72 2.95 -18.02
CA GLY A 33 12.10 3.28 -18.40
C GLY A 33 12.80 4.36 -17.58
N MET A 34 12.16 4.94 -16.56
CA MET A 34 12.80 5.87 -15.63
C MET A 34 13.28 5.18 -14.34
N SER A 35 14.57 5.32 -14.02
CA SER A 35 15.18 4.79 -12.79
C SER A 35 15.35 5.91 -11.77
N PHE A 36 14.69 5.79 -10.62
CA PHE A 36 14.76 6.77 -9.52
C PHE A 36 15.61 6.19 -8.36
N GLY A 37 16.94 6.41 -8.40
CA GLY A 37 17.85 6.23 -7.24
C GLY A 37 17.82 4.86 -6.53
N HIS A 38 18.15 4.81 -5.22
CA HIS A 38 18.11 3.57 -4.38
C HIS A 38 16.73 2.88 -4.34
N ALA A 39 15.68 3.52 -4.88
CA ALA A 39 14.36 2.94 -5.12
C ALA A 39 14.25 2.18 -6.46
N GLY A 40 15.37 2.00 -7.17
CA GLY A 40 15.51 1.12 -8.34
C GLY A 40 15.51 -0.37 -7.98
N THR A 41 14.73 -0.78 -6.96
CA THR A 41 14.47 -2.20 -6.72
C THR A 41 13.59 -2.68 -7.86
N VAL A 42 14.28 -3.25 -8.86
CA VAL A 42 13.77 -4.05 -9.97
C VAL A 42 12.32 -4.46 -9.72
N VAL A 43 11.38 -3.85 -10.45
CA VAL A 43 9.97 -4.29 -10.49
C VAL A 43 9.95 -5.64 -11.21
N ASN A 44 10.38 -6.67 -10.49
CA ASN A 44 10.58 -8.00 -11.03
C ASN A 44 9.22 -8.69 -10.98
N LYS A 45 8.54 -8.67 -12.12
CA LYS A 45 7.31 -9.42 -12.43
C LYS A 45 6.07 -8.94 -11.66
N LYS A 46 4.92 -9.07 -12.33
CA LYS A 46 3.55 -8.69 -11.91
C LYS A 46 3.20 -8.90 -10.42
N VAL A 47 3.89 -9.78 -9.71
CA VAL A 47 3.61 -10.20 -8.32
C VAL A 47 3.99 -9.12 -7.29
N ASP A 48 4.83 -8.16 -7.63
CA ASP A 48 5.32 -7.10 -6.72
C ASP A 48 5.09 -5.67 -7.26
N SER A 49 4.21 -5.49 -8.26
CA SER A 49 3.84 -4.13 -8.69
C SER A 49 3.18 -3.36 -7.54
N PRO A 50 3.33 -2.02 -7.50
CA PRO A 50 2.61 -1.18 -6.55
C PRO A 50 1.09 -1.48 -6.55
N ALA A 51 0.50 -1.67 -7.73
CA ALA A 51 -0.91 -2.04 -7.87
C ALA A 51 -1.28 -3.36 -7.17
N ASP A 52 -0.46 -4.40 -7.32
CA ASP A 52 -0.68 -5.70 -6.68
C ASP A 52 -0.58 -5.61 -5.15
N LYS A 53 0.38 -4.83 -4.64
CA LYS A 53 0.54 -4.57 -3.20
C LYS A 53 -0.69 -3.87 -2.61
N MET A 54 -1.15 -2.81 -3.28
CA MET A 54 -2.35 -2.07 -2.86
C MET A 54 -3.60 -2.97 -2.84
N ARG A 55 -3.78 -3.82 -3.85
CA ARG A 55 -4.90 -4.78 -3.89
C ARG A 55 -4.91 -5.70 -2.67
N ARG A 56 -3.78 -6.34 -2.36
CA ARG A 56 -3.67 -7.28 -1.22
C ARG A 56 -3.89 -6.60 0.12
N MET A 57 -3.40 -5.37 0.30
CA MET A 57 -3.67 -4.59 1.51
C MET A 57 -5.16 -4.28 1.67
N ARG A 58 -5.84 -3.87 0.59
CA ARG A 58 -7.29 -3.62 0.61
C ARG A 58 -8.09 -4.89 0.92
N GLU A 59 -7.73 -6.02 0.32
CA GLU A 59 -8.32 -7.34 0.63
C GLU A 59 -8.13 -7.74 2.10
N ALA A 60 -7.03 -7.33 2.73
CA ALA A 60 -6.78 -7.51 4.16
C ALA A 60 -7.50 -6.51 5.07
N GLY A 61 -8.32 -5.61 4.51
CA GLY A 61 -9.07 -4.61 5.27
C GLY A 61 -8.24 -3.38 5.68
N ILE A 62 -7.05 -3.19 5.12
CA ILE A 62 -6.20 -2.01 5.31
C ILE A 62 -6.68 -0.89 4.38
N SER A 63 -6.85 0.32 4.90
CA SER A 63 -7.16 1.49 4.05
C SER A 63 -5.90 1.91 3.30
N VAL A 64 -5.97 1.97 1.98
CA VAL A 64 -4.83 2.35 1.13
C VAL A 64 -5.13 3.65 0.42
N ALA A 65 -4.38 4.70 0.75
CA ALA A 65 -4.43 6.02 0.14
C ALA A 65 -3.96 5.96 -1.32
N GLU A 66 -4.69 6.62 -2.22
CA GLU A 66 -4.27 6.75 -3.63
C GLU A 66 -3.26 7.89 -3.79
N GLU A 67 -3.47 8.96 -3.04
CA GLU A 67 -2.57 10.10 -2.92
C GLU A 67 -2.22 10.37 -1.44
N ILE A 68 -1.08 11.00 -1.19
CA ILE A 68 -0.68 11.40 0.18
C ILE A 68 -1.78 12.29 0.83
N GLY A 69 -2.47 13.08 0.02
CA GLY A 69 -3.58 13.94 0.45
C GLY A 69 -4.81 13.18 0.97
N ASP A 70 -4.96 11.89 0.67
CA ASP A 70 -6.10 11.09 1.14
C ASP A 70 -5.93 10.60 2.58
N ILE A 71 -4.69 10.54 3.07
CA ILE A 71 -4.36 9.97 4.38
C ILE A 71 -5.19 10.62 5.52
N PRO A 72 -5.31 11.95 5.62
CA PRO A 72 -6.10 12.58 6.67
C PRO A 72 -7.57 12.13 6.68
N SER A 73 -8.19 12.03 5.51
CA SER A 73 -9.58 11.61 5.36
C SER A 73 -9.77 10.14 5.76
N LEU A 74 -8.89 9.26 5.31
CA LEU A 74 -8.92 7.83 5.64
C LEU A 74 -8.70 7.56 7.13
N VAL A 75 -7.78 8.32 7.74
CA VAL A 75 -7.56 8.26 9.19
C VAL A 75 -8.82 8.69 9.94
N ARG A 76 -9.45 9.80 9.54
CA ARG A 76 -10.69 10.30 10.16
C ARG A 76 -11.83 9.29 10.07
N GLU A 77 -12.03 8.68 8.90
CA GLU A 77 -13.05 7.65 8.68
C GLU A 77 -12.85 6.44 9.61
N ARG A 78 -11.60 6.00 9.79
CA ARG A 78 -11.28 4.78 10.52
C ARG A 78 -11.22 4.95 12.04
N ILE A 79 -10.94 6.15 12.53
CA ILE A 79 -10.94 6.44 13.97
C ILE A 79 -12.37 6.71 14.48
N GLY A 80 -13.29 7.07 13.59
CA GLY A 80 -14.69 7.36 13.92
C GLY A 80 -14.86 8.75 14.54
N ASN A 81 -15.62 9.60 13.87
CA ASN A 81 -16.54 10.53 14.54
C ASN A 81 -17.95 10.01 14.32
#